data_AF-A0A3D1FXL3-F1
#
_entry.id   AF-A0A3D1FXL3-F1
#
_cell.length_a   1.000
_cell.length_b   1.000
_cell.length_c   1.000
_cell.angle_alpha   90.00
_cell.angle_beta   90.00
_cell.angle_gamma   90.00
#
_symmetry.space_group_name_H-M   'P 1'
#
loop_
_entity.id
_entity.type
_entity.pdbx_description
1 polymer ?
#
loop_
_entity_poly.entity_id
_entity_poly.type
_entity_poly.pdbx_seq_one_letter_code
_entity_poly.pdbx_strand_id
1 'polypeptide(L)' 'MFLSSTVIFSSVVVFVVVILLLVTILLQAKARLSPSGPVKLNINGDDVEVESGTTLLTTLSSQKIFLPSACGGGGTCGMC' A
#
# COMPACT_ATOMS: atom_id res chain seq x y z
N MET A 1 27.17 -37.00 16.52
CA MET A 1 25.78 -36.84 16.07
C MET A 1 25.13 -35.57 16.62
N PHE A 2 25.20 -35.29 17.93
CA PHE A 2 24.62 -34.08 18.55
C PHE A 2 25.17 -32.75 18.02
N LEU A 3 26.49 -32.65 17.74
CA LEU A 3 27.11 -31.41 17.27
C LEU A 3 26.54 -30.93 15.92
N SER A 4 26.23 -31.85 15.00
CA SER A 4 25.67 -31.52 13.68
C SER A 4 24.24 -31.00 13.77
N SER A 5 23.40 -31.59 14.63
CA SER A 5 22.02 -31.11 14.84
C SER A 5 21.98 -29.71 15.46
N THR A 6 22.88 -29.41 16.41
CA THR A 6 22.96 -28.06 17.00
C THR A 6 23.41 -27.02 15.98
N VAL A 7 24.37 -27.34 15.11
CA VAL A 7 24.85 -26.43 14.04
C VAL A 7 23.77 -26.19 12.98
N ILE A 8 23.04 -27.22 12.57
CA ILE A 8 21.93 -27.08 11.62
C ILE A 8 20.83 -26.21 12.23
N PHE A 9 20.47 -26.46 13.49
CA PHE A 9 19.42 -25.69 14.15
C PHE A 9 19.83 -24.23 14.36
N SER A 10 21.06 -23.96 14.82
CA SER A 10 21.54 -22.59 15.05
C SER A 10 21.66 -21.80 13.75
N SER A 11 22.17 -22.41 12.68
CA SER A 11 22.28 -21.75 11.37
C SER A 11 20.92 -21.36 10.79
N VAL A 12 19.92 -22.25 10.88
CA VAL A 12 18.54 -21.96 10.44
C VAL A 12 17.94 -20.82 11.25
N VAL A 13 18.06 -20.84 12.59
CA VAL A 13 17.51 -19.80 13.46
C VAL A 13 18.13 -18.44 13.14
N VAL A 14 19.47 -18.37 13.02
CA VAL A 14 20.15 -17.11 12.70
C VAL A 14 19.70 -16.56 11.36
N PHE A 15 19.60 -17.41 10.32
CA PHE A 15 19.14 -16.97 9.01
C PHE A 15 17.70 -16.46 9.04
N VAL A 16 16.79 -17.17 9.71
CA VAL A 16 15.38 -16.74 9.84
C VAL A 16 15.29 -15.39 10.55
N VAL A 17 16.04 -15.20 11.64
CA VAL A 17 16.05 -13.94 12.40
C VAL A 17 16.55 -12.79 11.53
N VAL A 18 17.65 -12.99 10.79
CA VAL A 18 18.20 -11.95 9.91
C VAL A 18 17.21 -11.59 8.79
N ILE A 19 16.60 -12.59 8.14
CA ILE A 19 15.61 -12.36 7.08
C ILE A 19 14.39 -11.61 7.63
N LEU A 20 13.84 -12.04 8.77
CA LEU A 20 12.70 -11.36 9.39
C LEU A 20 13.06 -9.92 9.77
N LEU A 21 14.24 -9.69 10.33
CA LEU A 21 14.72 -8.36 10.66
C LEU A 21 14.74 -7.48 9.41
N LEU A 22 15.34 -7.94 8.31
CA LEU A 22 15.39 -7.17 7.06
C LEU A 22 13.99 -6.89 6.48
N VAL A 23 13.10 -7.88 6.46
CA VAL A 23 11.72 -7.71 5.97
C VAL A 23 10.96 -6.69 6.81
N THR A 24 11.09 -6.73 8.14
CA THR A 24 10.42 -5.76 9.02
C THR A 24 10.89 -4.33 8.78
N ILE A 25 12.21 -4.12 8.56
CA ILE A 25 12.76 -2.81 8.20
C ILE A 25 12.18 -2.33 6.86
N LEU A 26 12.17 -3.19 5.84
CA LEU A 26 11.63 -2.83 4.53
C LEU A 26 10.13 -2.49 4.59
N LEU A 27 9.34 -3.23 5.37
CA LEU A 27 7.92 -2.96 5.53
C LEU A 27 7.66 -1.67 6.30
N GLN A 28 8.43 -1.37 7.35
CA GLN A 28 8.34 -0.07 8.03
C GLN A 28 8.74 1.07 7.11
N ALA A 29 9.82 0.92 6.34
CA ALA A 29 10.24 1.91 5.36
C ALA A 29 9.13 2.15 4.34
N LYS A 30 8.55 1.08 3.76
CA LYS A 30 7.40 1.18 2.84
C LYS A 30 6.22 1.90 3.47
N ALA A 31 5.85 1.58 4.70
CA ALA A 31 4.72 2.19 5.39
C ALA A 31 4.92 3.69 5.70
N ARG A 32 6.17 4.17 5.72
CA ARG A 32 6.49 5.59 5.94
C ARG A 32 6.72 6.35 4.64
N LEU A 33 7.35 5.71 3.65
CA LEU A 33 7.72 6.32 2.37
C LEU A 33 6.58 6.27 1.34
N SER A 34 5.73 5.25 1.39
CA SER A 34 4.53 5.18 0.56
C SER A 34 3.46 6.04 1.22
N PRO A 35 2.78 6.94 0.47
CA PRO A 35 1.61 7.61 0.97
C PRO A 35 0.58 6.57 1.40
N SER A 36 0.09 6.71 2.62
CA SER A 36 -0.86 5.79 3.26
C SER A 36 -1.65 6.58 4.28
N GLY A 37 -2.98 6.41 4.28
CA GLY A 37 -3.90 7.11 5.18
C GLY A 37 -4.82 8.13 4.47
N PRO A 38 -5.72 8.78 5.22
CA PRO A 38 -6.69 9.72 4.68
C PRO A 38 -5.99 10.99 4.20
N VAL A 39 -6.35 11.41 2.99
CA VAL A 39 -5.87 12.64 2.36
C VAL A 39 -7.04 13.60 2.16
N LYS A 40 -6.75 14.90 2.20
CA LYS A 40 -7.74 15.93 1.90
C LYS A 40 -7.81 16.16 0.39
N LEU A 41 -9.00 15.98 -0.16
CA LEU A 41 -9.30 16.29 -1.56
C LEU A 41 -10.21 17.52 -1.58
N ASN A 42 -9.72 18.61 -2.16
CA ASN A 42 -10.52 19.81 -2.38
C ASN A 42 -11.22 19.71 -3.73
N ILE A 43 -12.55 19.79 -3.72
CA ILE A 43 -13.39 19.76 -4.92
C ILE A 43 -14.16 21.07 -4.99
N ASN A 44 -13.74 21.98 -5.87
CA ASN A 44 -14.37 23.29 -6.05
C ASN A 44 -14.55 24.10 -4.75
N GLY A 45 -13.64 23.96 -3.79
CA GLY A 45 -13.71 24.64 -2.49
C GLY A 45 -14.24 23.78 -1.33
N ASP A 46 -14.82 22.61 -1.60
CA ASP A 46 -15.26 21.66 -0.58
C ASP A 46 -14.14 20.65 -0.26
N ASP A 47 -13.69 20.63 1.00
CA ASP A 47 -12.69 19.66 1.47
C ASP A 47 -13.36 18.37 1.94
N VAL A 48 -12.95 17.24 1.33
CA VAL A 48 -13.40 15.90 1.72
C VAL A 48 -12.19 15.04 2.09
N GLU A 49 -12.26 14.35 3.22
CA GLU A 49 -11.26 13.36 3.60
C GLU A 49 -11.56 12.03 2.91
N VAL A 50 -10.60 11.54 2.15
CA VAL A 50 -10.71 10.31 1.36
C VAL A 50 -9.49 9.42 1.55
N GLU A 51 -9.68 8.11 1.46
CA GLU A 51 -8.57 7.17 1.50
C GLU A 51 -7.69 7.33 0.25
N SER A 52 -6.37 7.34 0.46
CA SER A 52 -5.39 7.37 -0.63
C SER A 52 -5.09 5.97 -1.16
N GLY A 53 -4.65 5.88 -2.43
CA GLY A 53 -4.22 4.62 -3.05
C GLY A 53 -5.14 4.10 -4.16
N THR A 54 -6.29 4.73 -4.39
CA THR A 54 -7.16 4.48 -5.55
C THR A 54 -7.05 5.61 -6.59
N THR A 55 -7.59 5.40 -7.78
CA THR A 55 -7.63 6.46 -8.80
C THR A 55 -8.63 7.54 -8.38
N LEU A 56 -8.40 8.78 -8.83
CA LEU A 56 -9.27 9.92 -8.52
C LEU A 56 -10.73 9.66 -8.92
N LEU A 57 -10.96 9.05 -10.10
CA LEU A 57 -12.31 8.72 -10.57
C LEU A 57 -13.05 7.75 -9.65
N THR A 58 -12.35 6.72 -9.14
CA THR A 58 -12.95 5.77 -8.20
C THR A 58 -13.26 6.45 -6.87
N THR A 59 -12.38 7.32 -6.40
CA THR A 59 -12.58 8.11 -5.17
C THR A 59 -13.78 9.07 -5.29
N LEU A 60 -13.92 9.77 -6.42
CA LEU A 60 -15.05 10.67 -6.67
C LEU A 60 -16.38 9.92 -6.78
N SER A 61 -16.40 8.78 -7.48
CA SER A 61 -17.58 7.92 -7.57
C SER A 61 -18.02 7.38 -6.20
N SER A 62 -17.07 7.02 -5.33
CA SER A 62 -17.33 6.64 -3.93
C SER A 62 -18.00 7.77 -3.14
N GLN A 63 -17.61 9.02 -3.39
CA GLN A 63 -18.26 10.22 -2.83
C GLN A 63 -19.53 10.63 -3.58
N LYS A 64 -20.08 9.77 -4.45
CA LYS A 64 -21.27 9.99 -5.29
C LYS A 64 -21.15 11.18 -6.26
N ILE A 65 -19.92 11.55 -6.61
CA ILE A 65 -19.61 12.54 -7.65
C ILE A 65 -19.32 11.76 -8.93
N PHE A 66 -20.33 11.65 -9.79
CA PHE A 66 -20.24 10.88 -11.02
C PHE A 66 -19.77 11.76 -12.17
N LEU A 67 -18.58 11.47 -12.68
CA LEU A 67 -18.15 11.98 -13.98
C LEU A 67 -18.68 11.06 -15.08
N PRO A 68 -19.00 11.59 -16.28
CA PRO A 68 -19.55 10.82 -17.40
C PRO A 68 -18.47 9.93 -18.07
N SER A 69 -17.87 9.04 -17.29
CA SER A 69 -16.79 8.15 -17.70
C SER A 69 -17.28 6.71 -17.74
N ALA A 70 -17.37 6.12 -18.94
CA ALA A 70 -17.81 4.74 -19.14
C ALA A 70 -16.71 3.70 -18.83
N CYS A 71 -15.47 4.11 -18.61
CA CYS A 71 -14.31 3.22 -18.41
C CYS A 71 -14.01 2.84 -16.95
N GLY A 72 -14.91 3.14 -16.02
CA GLY A 72 -14.80 2.64 -14.63
C GLY A 72 -13.53 3.06 -13.88
N GLY A 73 -12.92 4.20 -14.25
CA GLY A 73 -11.70 4.70 -13.61
C GLY A 73 -10.39 4.24 -14.25
N GLY A 74 -10.42 3.56 -15.39
CA GLY A 74 -9.24 3.13 -16.13
C GLY A 74 -8.63 4.18 -17.08
N GLY A 75 -9.25 5.35 -17.24
CA GLY A 75 -8.76 6.44 -18.11
C GLY A 75 -8.74 6.14 -19.62
N THR A 76 -9.22 4.97 -20.04
CA THR A 76 -9.15 4.51 -21.45
C THR A 76 -10.27 5.07 -22.33
N CYS A 77 -11.31 5.64 -21.74
CA CYS A 77 -12.44 6.20 -22.48
C CYS A 77 -12.23 7.65 -22.95
N GLY A 78 -11.06 8.25 -22.67
CA GLY A 78 -10.75 9.64 -23.05
C GLY A 78 -11.61 10.69 -22.32
N MET A 79 -12.41 10.25 -21.36
CA MET A 79 -13.27 11.06 -20.49
C MET A 79 -12.78 10.86 -19.05
N CYS A 80 -11.95 11.81 -18.59
CA CYS A 80 -11.27 11.87 -17.30
C CYS A 80 -10.42 10.65 -16.86
#